data_AF-A0A5D4I5M6-F1
#
_entry.id   AF-A0A5D4I5M6-F1
#
_cell.length_a   1.000
_cell.length_b   1.000
_cell.length_c   1.000
_cell.angle_alpha   90.00
_cell.angle_beta   90.00
_cell.angle_gamma   90.00
#
_symmetry.space_group_name_H-M   'P 1'
#
loop_
_entity.id
_entity.type
_entity.pdbx_description
1 polymer ?
#
loop_
_entity_poly.entity_id
_entity_poly.type
_entity_poly.pdbx_seq_one_letter_code
_entity_poly.pdbx_strand_id
1 'polypeptide(L)' 'MSRDIFIVSNSTDELGGVTGWMHQTARLFAGQGHRVHTVGIHASDLKMTLPRQPDHPVTALYP' A
#
# COMPACT_ATOMS: atom_id res chain seq x y z
N MET A 1 3.82 -19.27 10.36
CA MET A 1 4.91 -19.19 9.36
C MET A 1 4.77 -17.87 8.63
N SER A 2 5.82 -17.04 8.61
CA SER A 2 5.81 -15.74 7.92
C SER A 2 5.86 -15.93 6.40
N ARG A 3 5.39 -14.92 5.65
CA ARG A 3 5.34 -14.90 4.18
C ARG A 3 5.75 -13.52 3.69
N ASP A 4 6.29 -13.49 2.50
CA ASP A 4 6.48 -12.26 1.72
C ASP A 4 5.22 -12.01 0.89
N ILE A 5 4.62 -10.84 1.05
CA ILE A 5 3.38 -10.45 0.41
C ILE A 5 3.62 -9.15 -0.36
N PHE A 6 3.37 -9.19 -1.66
CA PHE A 6 3.42 -8.03 -2.54
C PHE A 6 2.01 -7.66 -2.97
N ILE A 7 1.58 -6.45 -2.63
CA ILE A 7 0.29 -5.91 -3.09
C ILE A 7 0.58 -4.95 -4.23
N VAL A 8 0.15 -5.31 -5.43
CA VAL A 8 0.33 -4.50 -6.64
C VAL A 8 -0.97 -3.76 -6.94
N SER A 9 -0.88 -2.43 -7.06
CA SER A 9 -2.01 -1.56 -7.37
C SER A 9 -1.68 -0.58 -8.49
N ASN A 10 -2.69 -0.02 -9.15
CA ASN A 10 -2.48 1.03 -10.13
C ASN A 10 -1.77 2.22 -9.50
N SER A 11 -2.22 2.65 -8.32
CA SER A 11 -1.66 3.76 -7.57
C SER A 11 -1.65 3.43 -6.08
N THR A 12 -0.77 4.07 -5.31
CA THR A 12 -0.67 3.87 -3.85
C THR A 12 -1.11 5.06 -3.02
N ASP A 13 -1.36 6.18 -3.70
CA ASP A 13 -1.60 7.48 -3.13
C ASP A 13 -2.93 8.09 -3.61
N GLU A 14 -3.81 7.36 -4.28
CA GLU A 14 -5.08 7.92 -4.79
C GLU A 14 -6.11 8.11 -3.66
N LEU A 15 -6.85 9.21 -3.70
CA LEU A 15 -8.01 9.42 -2.84
C LEU A 15 -9.17 8.52 -3.28
N GLY A 16 -9.24 7.32 -2.72
CA GLY A 16 -10.28 6.35 -3.06
C GLY A 16 -10.35 5.13 -2.14
N GLY A 17 -11.47 4.41 -2.22
CA GLY A 17 -11.74 3.25 -1.38
C GLY A 17 -10.74 2.10 -1.59
N VAL A 18 -10.23 1.92 -2.82
CA VAL A 18 -9.26 0.86 -3.14
C VAL A 18 -7.91 1.13 -2.45
N THR A 19 -7.41 2.36 -2.50
CA THR A 19 -6.17 2.75 -1.81
C THR A 19 -6.28 2.58 -0.29
N GLY A 20 -7.40 2.99 0.29
CA GLY A 20 -7.67 2.79 1.71
C GLY A 20 -7.73 1.30 2.10
N TRP A 21 -8.46 0.50 1.30
CA TRP A 21 -8.54 -0.95 1.48
C TRP A 21 -7.16 -1.62 1.39
N MET A 22 -6.36 -1.24 0.41
CA MET A 22 -5.00 -1.75 0.17
C MET A 22 -4.12 -1.51 1.40
N HIS A 23 -4.03 -0.26 1.89
CA HIS A 23 -3.23 0.06 3.08
C HIS A 23 -3.72 -0.65 4.34
N GLN A 24 -5.04 -0.76 4.53
CA GLN A 24 -5.59 -1.48 5.67
C GLN A 24 -5.29 -2.98 5.60
N THR A 25 -5.39 -3.58 4.42
CA THR A 25 -5.08 -4.99 4.19
C THR A 25 -3.58 -5.26 4.42
N ALA A 26 -2.71 -4.38 3.93
CA ALA A 26 -1.28 -4.46 4.18
C ALA A 26 -0.95 -4.43 5.68
N ARG A 27 -1.60 -3.53 6.43
CA ARG A 27 -1.45 -3.44 7.89
C ARG A 27 -1.91 -4.70 8.61
N LEU A 28 -3.03 -5.30 8.19
CA LEU A 28 -3.53 -6.53 8.79
C LEU A 28 -2.57 -7.70 8.58
N PHE A 29 -2.02 -7.86 7.36
CA PHE A 29 -1.01 -8.88 7.10
C PHE A 29 0.28 -8.66 7.87
N ALA A 30 0.76 -7.40 7.93
CA ALA A 30 1.93 -7.05 8.73
C ALA A 30 1.71 -7.33 10.23
N GLY A 31 0.52 -7.05 10.76
CA GLY A 31 0.12 -7.36 12.14
C GLY A 31 0.10 -8.85 12.46
N GLN A 32 -0.02 -9.72 11.45
CA GLN A 32 0.12 -11.18 11.58
C GLN A 32 1.57 -11.68 11.45
N GLY A 33 2.54 -10.77 11.30
CA GLY A 33 3.97 -11.09 11.19
C GLY A 33 4.45 -11.42 9.77
N HIS A 34 3.68 -11.06 8.73
CA HIS A 34 4.13 -11.13 7.34
C HIS A 34 4.98 -9.91 6.97
N ARG A 35 5.91 -10.09 6.03
CA ARG A 35 6.60 -8.96 5.39
C ARG A 35 5.76 -8.52 4.20
N VAL A 36 5.28 -7.28 4.24
CA VAL A 36 4.36 -6.75 3.23
C VAL A 36 5.03 -5.59 2.51
N HIS A 37 4.92 -5.55 1.18
CA HIS A 37 5.37 -4.45 0.35
C HIS A 37 4.26 -4.07 -0.62
N THR A 38 3.90 -2.80 -0.64
CA THR A 38 2.94 -2.25 -1.59
C THR A 38 3.66 -1.61 -2.79
N VAL A 39 3.26 -1.97 -4.01
CA VAL A 39 3.85 -1.47 -5.25
C VAL A 39 2.77 -0.80 -6.11
N GLY A 40 2.90 0.50 -6.33
CA GLY A 40 2.10 1.29 -7.25
C GLY A 40 2.73 1.32 -8.64
N ILE A 41 1.92 1.14 -9.67
CA ILE A 41 2.40 1.26 -11.06
C ILE A 41 2.56 2.74 -11.43
N HIS A 42 1.56 3.57 -11.19
CA HIS A 42 1.49 4.95 -11.64
C HIS A 42 1.11 5.89 -10.49
N ALA A 43 1.67 7.11 -10.47
CA ALA A 43 1.23 8.17 -9.57
C ALA A 43 -0.23 8.57 -9.81
N SER A 44 -0.90 8.93 -8.71
CA SER A 44 -2.28 9.45 -8.78
C SER A 44 -2.30 10.93 -9.12
N ASP A 45 -3.24 11.32 -9.98
CA ASP A 45 -3.54 12.74 -10.23
C ASP A 45 -4.12 13.44 -8.97
N LEU A 46 -4.88 12.69 -8.16
CA LEU A 46 -5.46 13.17 -6.91
C LEU A 46 -4.88 12.42 -5.71
N LYS A 47 -3.99 13.08 -4.97
CA LYS A 47 -3.29 12.47 -3.84
C LYS A 47 -4.13 12.48 -2.56
N MET A 48 -4.15 11.33 -1.89
CA MET A 48 -4.67 11.15 -0.55
C MET A 48 -3.59 11.47 0.47
N THR A 49 -3.90 12.34 1.41
CA THR A 49 -3.15 12.44 2.66
C THR A 49 -3.51 11.25 3.53
N LEU A 50 -2.59 10.31 3.70
CA LEU A 50 -2.80 9.21 4.63
C LEU A 50 -2.83 9.74 6.07
N PRO A 51 -3.82 9.35 6.90
CA PRO A 51 -3.90 9.78 8.31
C PRO A 51 -2.68 9.34 9.14
N ARG A 52 -2.02 8.27 8.70
CA ARG A 52 -0.81 7.72 9.30
C ARG A 52 0.10 7.24 8.18
N GLN A 53 1.39 7.52 8.30
CA GLN A 53 2.38 7.03 7.35
C GLN A 53 2.37 5.48 7.35
N PRO A 54 2.46 4.81 6.19
CA PRO A 54 2.50 3.36 6.12
C PRO A 54 3.65 2.79 6.95
N ASP A 55 3.36 1.82 7.80
CA ASP A 55 4.37 1.08 8.58
C ASP A 55 5.05 -0.03 7.74
N HIS A 56 4.80 -0.06 6.42
CA HIS A 56 5.33 -1.03 5.45
C HIS A 56 5.94 -0.29 4.24
N PRO A 57 6.93 -0.89 3.55
CA PRO A 57 7.49 -0.30 2.34
C PRO A 57 6.44 -0.06 1.25
N VAL A 58 6.52 1.12 0.62
CA VAL A 58 5.71 1.50 -0.53
C VAL A 58 6.63 1.98 -1.65
N THR A 59 6.44 1.44 -2.85
CA THR A 59 7.21 1.84 -4.05
C THR A 59 6.26 2.26 -5.15
N ALA A 60 6.53 3.38 -5.80
CA ALA A 60 5.90 3.77 -7.06
C ALA A 60 6.89 3.51 -8.20
N LEU A 61 6.50 2.73 -9.21
CA LEU A 61 7.35 2.36 -10.34
C LEU A 61 7.47 3.52 -11.36
N TYR A 62 6.37 4.21 -11.64
CA TYR A 62 6.31 5.38 -12.51
C TYR A 62 5.70 6.59 -11.76
N PRO A 63 6.51 7.25 -10.91
CA PRO A 63 6.08 8.37 -10.05
C PRO A 63 5.88 9.70 -10.79
#